data_AF-A0A158NZU3-F1
#
_entry.id   AF-A0A158NZU3-F1
#
_cell.length_a   1.000
_cell.length_b   1.000
_cell.length_c   1.000
_cell.angle_alpha   90.00
_cell.angle_beta   90.00
_cell.angle_gamma   90.00
#
_symmetry.space_group_name_H-M   'P 1'
#
loop_
_entity.id
_entity.type
_entity.pdbx_description
1 polymer ?
#
loop_
_entity_poly.entity_id
_entity_poly.type
_entity_poly.pdbx_seq_one_letter_code
_entity_poly.pdbx_strand_id
1 'polypeptide(L)'
;MARLYHIASIIIVNIFVLMCILAEEEHYTDKYDNLDYHTLLNNKTMRDSYYNCFMEIAPCQTPVQKTLTSIFSEAYQTKCKKCTEKQKEMFAAVIDWYMKNEPQKWQLIIVKVIENMKKKATQSLATDE
;
A
#
# COMPACT_ATOMS: atom_id res chain seq x y z
N MET A 1 -4.56 -46.28 18.41
CA MET A 1 -3.45 -45.31 18.40
C MET A 1 -3.26 -44.71 17.01
N ALA A 2 -2.63 -45.37 16.03
CA ALA A 2 -2.35 -44.80 14.70
C ALA A 2 -3.56 -44.23 13.93
N ARG A 3 -4.71 -44.92 13.96
CA ARG A 3 -5.95 -44.44 13.32
C ARG A 3 -6.53 -43.18 13.95
N LEU A 4 -6.42 -43.04 15.28
CA LEU A 4 -6.85 -41.82 16.00
C LEU A 4 -5.93 -40.64 15.67
N TYR A 5 -4.62 -40.85 15.58
CA TYR A 5 -3.67 -39.81 15.14
C TYR A 5 -3.91 -39.38 13.70
N HIS A 6 -4.25 -40.33 12.81
CA HIS A 6 -4.55 -40.02 11.41
C HIS A 6 -5.84 -39.20 11.26
N ILE A 7 -6.89 -39.53 12.03
CA ILE A 7 -8.14 -38.75 12.05
C ILE A 7 -7.91 -37.36 12.65
N ALA A 8 -7.19 -37.26 13.77
CA ALA A 8 -6.85 -35.98 14.39
C ALA A 8 -6.01 -35.08 13.46
N SER A 9 -5.04 -35.66 12.75
CA SER A 9 -4.24 -34.93 11.75
C SER A 9 -5.10 -34.39 10.61
N ILE A 10 -6.03 -35.18 10.08
CA ILE A 10 -6.96 -34.73 9.03
C ILE A 10 -7.81 -33.57 9.55
N ILE A 11 -8.35 -33.67 10.76
CA ILE A 11 -9.18 -32.60 11.36
C ILE A 11 -8.37 -31.30 11.50
N ILE A 12 -7.14 -31.37 12.00
CA ILE A 12 -6.25 -30.20 12.16
C ILE A 12 -5.95 -29.55 10.80
N VAL A 13 -5.63 -30.35 9.78
CA VAL A 13 -5.36 -29.83 8.43
C VAL A 13 -6.59 -29.15 7.83
N ASN A 14 -7.78 -29.73 7.99
CA ASN A 14 -9.03 -29.13 7.49
C ASN A 14 -9.38 -27.83 8.23
N ILE A 15 -9.16 -27.76 9.55
CA ILE A 15 -9.34 -26.53 10.33
C ILE A 15 -8.37 -25.45 9.85
N PHE A 16 -7.10 -25.80 9.59
CA PHE A 16 -6.10 -24.85 9.10
C PHE A 16 -6.45 -24.31 7.70
N VAL A 17 -6.87 -25.19 6.79
CA VAL A 17 -7.33 -24.79 5.45
C VAL A 17 -8.56 -23.89 5.52
N LEU A 18 -9.53 -24.20 6.39
CA LEU A 18 -10.72 -23.38 6.59
C LEU A 18 -10.38 -21.98 7.15
N MET A 19 -9.42 -21.90 8.08
CA MET A 19 -8.92 -20.63 8.64
C MET A 19 -8.23 -19.77 7.57
N CYS A 20 -7.50 -20.36 6.63
CA CYS A 20 -6.89 -19.62 5.52
C CYS A 20 -7.92 -19.03 4.55
N ILE A 21 -9.07 -19.70 4.35
CA ILE A 21 -10.14 -19.25 3.44
C ILE A 21 -10.98 -18.14 4.07
N LEU A 22 -11.18 -18.18 5.39
CA LEU A 22 -11.97 -17.19 6.13
C LEU A 22 -11.19 -15.94 6.53
N ALA A 23 -9.90 -15.85 6.20
CA ALA A 23 -9.13 -14.64 6.43
C ALA A 23 -9.70 -13.51 5.55
N GLU A 24 -10.45 -12.60 6.16
CA GLU A 24 -10.97 -11.42 5.49
C GLU A 24 -9.80 -10.58 4.98
N GLU A 25 -9.75 -10.31 3.68
CA GLU A 25 -8.73 -9.45 3.09
C GLU A 25 -8.97 -8.01 3.56
N GLU A 26 -8.14 -7.54 4.49
CA GLU A 26 -8.19 -6.17 4.97
C GLU A 26 -7.74 -5.23 3.83
N HIS A 27 -8.71 -4.57 3.18
CA HIS A 27 -8.44 -3.58 2.14
C HIS A 27 -8.31 -2.17 2.71
N TYR A 28 -7.60 -1.30 1.98
CA TYR A 28 -7.71 0.13 2.19
C TYR A 28 -9.14 0.60 1.91
N THR A 29 -9.54 1.71 2.53
CA THR A 29 -10.84 2.32 2.25
C THR A 29 -11.03 2.58 0.76
N ASP A 30 -12.19 2.16 0.23
CA ASP A 30 -12.61 2.34 -1.16
C ASP A 30 -13.19 3.73 -1.46
N LYS A 31 -13.26 4.60 -0.44
CA LYS A 31 -13.84 5.95 -0.52
C LYS A 31 -13.28 6.79 -1.67
N TYR A 32 -12.04 6.52 -2.09
CA TYR A 32 -11.33 7.27 -3.11
C TYR A 32 -11.12 6.51 -4.42
N ASP A 33 -11.76 5.36 -4.60
CA ASP A 33 -11.61 4.52 -5.79
C ASP A 33 -12.14 5.16 -7.08
N ASN A 34 -13.06 6.11 -6.96
CA ASN A 34 -13.62 6.86 -8.10
C ASN A 34 -12.90 8.20 -8.34
N LEU A 35 -11.73 8.41 -7.72
CA LEU A 35 -10.92 9.59 -7.98
C LEU A 35 -10.39 9.55 -9.42
N ASP A 36 -10.58 10.65 -10.15
CA ASP A 36 -10.00 10.81 -11.49
C ASP A 36 -8.48 11.06 -11.39
N TYR A 37 -7.73 9.97 -11.36
CA TYR A 37 -6.26 10.01 -11.30
C TYR A 37 -5.64 10.45 -12.63
N HIS A 38 -6.36 10.39 -13.75
CA HIS A 38 -5.85 10.89 -15.04
C HIS A 38 -5.74 12.40 -15.03
N THR A 39 -6.75 13.10 -14.50
CA THR A 39 -6.66 14.56 -14.33
C THR A 39 -5.50 14.94 -13.41
N LEU A 40 -5.30 14.21 -12.32
CA LEU A 40 -4.15 14.39 -11.43
C LEU A 40 -2.83 14.20 -12.19
N LEU A 41 -2.67 13.07 -12.90
CA LEU A 41 -1.46 12.73 -13.64
C LEU A 41 -1.21 13.63 -14.86
N ASN A 42 -2.21 14.33 -15.40
CA ASN A 42 -2.02 15.27 -16.50
C ASN A 42 -1.79 16.71 -16.01
N ASN A 43 -2.20 17.05 -14.80
CA ASN A 43 -2.01 18.38 -14.22
C ASN A 43 -0.68 18.50 -13.43
N LYS A 44 0.29 19.25 -13.99
CA LYS A 44 1.62 19.43 -13.36
C LYS A 44 1.54 19.98 -11.94
N THR A 45 0.71 20.98 -11.70
CA THR A 45 0.56 21.60 -10.37
C THR A 45 0.01 20.61 -9.35
N MET A 46 -0.98 19.79 -9.74
CA MET A 46 -1.50 18.73 -8.87
C MET A 46 -0.45 17.65 -8.61
N ARG A 47 0.23 17.14 -9.65
CA ARG A 47 1.31 16.15 -9.48
C ARG A 47 2.40 16.64 -8.54
N ASP A 48 2.88 17.86 -8.74
CA ASP A 48 3.93 18.46 -7.89
C ASP A 48 3.44 18.64 -6.45
N SER A 49 2.16 18.99 -6.25
CA SER A 49 1.56 19.04 -4.91
C SER A 49 1.57 17.66 -4.23
N TYR A 50 1.14 16.60 -4.92
CA TYR A 50 1.18 15.23 -4.41
C TYR A 50 2.60 14.77 -4.10
N TYR A 51 3.54 15.03 -5.01
CA TYR A 51 4.96 14.76 -4.82
C TYR A 51 5.50 15.48 -3.58
N ASN A 52 5.29 16.80 -3.45
CA ASN A 52 5.81 17.58 -2.34
C ASN A 52 5.22 17.13 -0.98
N CYS A 53 3.95 16.76 -0.95
CA CYS A 53 3.31 16.16 0.23
C CYS A 53 3.95 14.81 0.58
N PHE A 54 4.12 13.90 -0.39
CA PHE A 54 4.74 12.59 -0.16
C PHE A 54 6.20 12.71 0.31
N MET A 55 6.95 13.64 -0.27
CA MET A 55 8.34 13.90 0.08
C MET A 55 8.50 14.67 1.40
N GLU A 56 7.40 15.14 2.00
CA GLU A 56 7.39 16.01 3.19
C GLU A 56 8.07 17.38 2.96
N ILE A 57 8.09 17.86 1.72
CA ILE A 57 8.60 19.20 1.34
C ILE A 57 7.57 20.28 1.66
N ALA A 58 6.28 19.95 1.52
CA ALA A 58 5.16 20.84 1.82
C ALA A 58 4.02 20.03 2.46
N PRO A 59 3.11 20.66 3.23
CA PRO A 59 1.98 19.94 3.81
C PRO A 59 1.04 19.43 2.72
N CYS A 60 0.42 18.28 2.99
CA CYS A 60 -0.67 17.76 2.18
C CYS A 60 -1.88 18.70 2.28
N GLN A 61 -2.48 19.04 1.14
CA GLN A 61 -3.52 20.06 1.02
C GLN A 61 -4.92 19.51 1.28
N THR A 62 -5.15 18.22 1.03
CA THR A 62 -6.48 17.60 1.17
C THR A 62 -6.42 16.29 1.97
N PRO A 63 -7.53 15.87 2.62
CA PRO A 63 -7.61 14.57 3.29
C PRO A 63 -7.35 13.39 2.34
N VAL A 64 -7.82 13.50 1.09
CA VAL A 64 -7.59 12.52 0.02
C VAL A 64 -6.10 12.38 -0.24
N GLN A 65 -5.41 13.50 -0.49
CA GLN A 65 -3.98 13.53 -0.76
C GLN A 65 -3.20 12.93 0.40
N LYS A 66 -3.51 13.34 1.64
CA LYS A 66 -2.88 12.79 2.85
C LYS A 66 -3.07 11.27 2.96
N THR A 67 -4.27 10.77 2.63
CA THR A 67 -4.57 9.33 2.73
C THR A 67 -3.82 8.54 1.66
N LEU A 68 -3.84 8.99 0.41
CA LEU A 68 -3.17 8.29 -0.69
C LEU A 68 -1.64 8.28 -0.53
N THR A 69 -1.04 9.40 -0.09
CA THR A 69 0.42 9.46 0.11
C THR A 69 0.89 8.69 1.33
N SER A 70 0.07 8.59 2.40
CA SER A 70 0.44 7.83 3.60
C SER A 70 0.46 6.32 3.36
N ILE A 71 -0.47 5.79 2.57
CA ILE A 71 -0.51 4.35 2.25
C ILE A 71 0.49 3.95 1.17
N PHE A 72 0.98 4.90 0.36
CA PHE A 72 1.80 4.62 -0.83
C PHE A 72 3.04 3.76 -0.52
N SER A 73 3.74 4.03 0.59
CA SER A 73 4.96 3.30 0.93
C SER A 73 4.68 1.83 1.27
N GLU A 74 3.59 1.57 2.00
CA GLU A 74 3.16 0.21 2.32
C GLU A 74 2.62 -0.51 1.08
N ALA A 75 1.79 0.16 0.30
CA ALA A 75 1.25 -0.36 -0.96
C ALA A 75 2.39 -0.75 -1.92
N TYR A 76 3.45 0.05 -2.03
CA TYR A 76 4.61 -0.28 -2.85
C TYR A 76 5.31 -1.56 -2.37
N GLN A 77 5.64 -1.61 -1.08
CA GLN A 77 6.42 -2.72 -0.49
C GLN A 77 5.67 -4.05 -0.49
N THR A 78 4.38 -3.98 -0.19
CA THR A 78 3.51 -5.17 -0.13
C THR A 78 2.95 -5.56 -1.48
N LYS A 79 3.35 -4.88 -2.57
CA LYS A 79 2.81 -5.08 -3.92
C LYS A 79 1.30 -4.96 -3.97
N CYS A 80 0.79 -3.93 -3.30
CA CYS A 80 -0.62 -3.57 -3.23
C CYS A 80 -1.51 -4.66 -2.61
N LYS A 81 -1.01 -5.40 -1.61
CA LYS A 81 -1.74 -6.50 -0.95
C LYS A 81 -3.12 -6.08 -0.42
N LYS A 82 -3.24 -4.84 0.09
CA LYS A 82 -4.49 -4.28 0.63
C LYS A 82 -5.24 -3.39 -0.38
N CYS A 83 -4.75 -3.24 -1.61
CA CYS A 83 -5.38 -2.38 -2.60
C CYS A 83 -6.64 -3.04 -3.18
N THR A 84 -7.68 -2.23 -3.44
CA THR A 84 -8.79 -2.64 -4.32
C THR A 84 -8.31 -2.75 -5.78
N GLU A 85 -9.11 -3.35 -6.67
CA GLU A 85 -8.76 -3.42 -8.10
C GLU A 85 -8.55 -2.05 -8.73
N LYS A 86 -9.41 -1.07 -8.42
CA LYS A 86 -9.27 0.32 -8.89
C LYS A 86 -8.01 0.98 -8.35
N GLN A 87 -7.66 0.72 -7.10
CA GLN A 87 -6.41 1.22 -6.51
C GLN A 87 -5.18 0.60 -7.16
N LYS A 88 -5.21 -0.69 -7.53
CA LYS A 88 -4.11 -1.35 -8.25
C LYS A 88 -3.89 -0.70 -9.62
N GLU A 89 -4.97 -0.45 -10.37
CA GLU A 89 -4.91 0.25 -11.66
C GLU A 89 -4.31 1.66 -11.52
N MET A 90 -4.83 2.45 -10.58
CA MET A 90 -4.32 3.79 -10.29
C MET A 90 -2.84 3.74 -9.88
N PHE A 91 -2.48 2.81 -9.00
CA PHE A 91 -1.12 2.68 -8.48
C PHE A 91 -0.12 2.33 -9.60
N ALA A 92 -0.48 1.39 -10.47
CA ALA A 92 0.32 1.04 -11.64
C ALA A 92 0.49 2.24 -12.59
N ALA A 93 -0.58 2.97 -12.88
CA ALA A 93 -0.53 4.14 -13.75
C ALA A 93 0.37 5.25 -13.19
N VAL A 94 0.35 5.49 -11.88
CA VAL A 94 1.24 6.46 -11.22
C VAL A 94 2.70 6.03 -11.35
N ILE A 95 3.02 4.76 -11.10
CA ILE A 95 4.39 4.23 -11.22
C ILE A 95 4.90 4.37 -12.66
N ASP A 96 4.12 3.89 -13.62
CA ASP A 96 4.49 3.93 -15.04
C ASP A 96 4.71 5.37 -15.52
N TRP A 97 3.86 6.29 -15.08
CA TRP A 97 4.00 7.70 -15.42
C TRP A 97 5.31 8.28 -14.88
N TYR A 98 5.65 8.07 -13.61
CA TYR A 98 6.89 8.59 -13.03
C TYR A 98 8.13 7.95 -13.65
N MET A 99 8.12 6.63 -13.87
CA MET A 99 9.23 5.93 -14.52
C MET A 99 9.50 6.45 -15.93
N LYS A 100 8.44 6.73 -16.69
CA LYS A 100 8.55 7.20 -18.08
C LYS A 100 8.89 8.68 -18.20
N ASN A 101 8.28 9.53 -17.37
CA ASN A 101 8.31 10.98 -17.57
C ASN A 101 9.29 11.71 -16.62
N GLU A 102 9.48 11.21 -15.39
CA GLU A 102 10.31 11.87 -14.38
C GLU A 102 11.15 10.85 -13.59
N PRO A 103 12.05 10.09 -14.25
CA PRO A 103 12.78 8.97 -13.64
C PRO A 103 13.67 9.39 -12.46
N GLN A 104 14.17 10.63 -12.45
CA GLN A 104 14.93 11.18 -11.33
C GLN A 104 14.05 11.36 -10.08
N LYS A 105 12.83 11.90 -10.24
CA LYS A 105 11.87 11.98 -9.12
C LYS A 105 11.45 10.59 -8.67
N TRP A 106 11.28 9.65 -9.60
CA TRP A 106 10.99 8.26 -9.26
C TRP A 106 12.05 7.64 -8.34
N GLN A 107 13.34 7.85 -8.62
CA GLN A 107 14.42 7.39 -7.75
C GLN A 107 14.31 7.98 -6.33
N LEU A 108 14.01 9.27 -6.22
CA LEU A 108 13.80 9.93 -4.92
C LEU A 108 12.56 9.40 -4.19
N ILE A 109 11.48 9.11 -4.92
CA ILE A 109 10.28 8.45 -4.37
C ILE A 109 10.67 7.10 -3.75
N ILE A 110 11.47 6.28 -4.43
CA ILE A 110 11.90 4.98 -3.89
C ILE A 110 12.76 5.14 -2.64
N VAL A 111 13.68 6.10 -2.61
CA VAL A 111 14.46 6.42 -1.40
C VAL A 111 13.52 6.79 -0.25
N LYS A 112 12.55 7.67 -0.50
CA LYS A 112 11.55 8.09 0.50
C LYS A 112 10.71 6.91 0.99
N VAL A 113 10.31 5.99 0.11
CA VAL A 113 9.59 4.76 0.50
C VAL A 113 10.43 3.94 1.48
N ILE A 114 11.72 3.75 1.20
CA ILE A 114 12.62 2.99 2.09
C ILE A 114 12.77 3.70 3.44
N GLU A 115 12.91 5.03 3.45
CA GLU A 115 12.97 5.83 4.68
C GLU A 115 11.71 5.70 5.53
N ASN A 116 10.52 5.83 4.91
CA ASN A 116 9.24 5.71 5.59
C ASN A 116 9.06 4.32 6.23
N MET A 117 9.53 3.28 5.56
CA MET A 117 9.51 1.92 6.10
C MET A 117 10.43 1.74 7.31
N LYS A 118 11.65 2.29 7.26
CA LYS A 118 12.58 2.28 8.40
C LYS A 118 11.97 3.01 9.60
N LYS A 119 11.37 4.19 9.37
CA LYS A 119 10.66 4.94 10.43
C LYS A 119 9.52 4.12 11.05
N LYS A 120 8.68 3.48 10.23
CA LYS A 120 7.58 2.63 10.70
C LYS A 120 8.08 1.44 11.53
N ALA A 121 9.16 0.79 11.11
CA ALA A 121 9.77 -0.31 11.86
C ALA A 121 10.37 0.13 13.20
N THR A 122 11.03 1.30 13.25
CA THR A 122 11.53 1.86 14.52
C THR A 122 10.39 2.27 15.45
N GLN A 123 9.29 2.81 14.91
CA GLN A 123 8.12 3.17 15.71
C GLN A 123 7.44 1.94 16.31
N SER A 124 7.28 0.84 15.57
CA SER A 124 6.70 -0.40 16.11
C SER A 124 7.51 -0.97 17.27
N LEU A 125 8.85 -0.85 17.22
CA LEU A 125 9.73 -1.30 18.30
C LEU A 125 9.64 -0.41 19.54
N ALA A 126 9.29 0.87 19.39
CA ALA A 126 9.16 1.82 20.50
C ALA A 126 7.78 1.79 21.18
N THR A 127 6.77 1.17 20.55
CA THR A 127 5.41 1.01 21.11
C THR A 127 5.21 -0.27 21.90
N ASP A 128 6.23 -1.13 21.96
CA ASP A 128 6.23 -2.40 22.69
C ASP A 128 6.82 -2.28 24.13
N GLU A 129 7.16 -1.05 24.58
CA GLU A 129 7.55 -0.67 25.95
C GLU A 129 6.44 0.12 26.65
#